data_AF-A0A3D4BBI3-F1
#
_entry.id   AF-A0A3D4BBI3-F1
#
_cell.length_a   1.000
_cell.length_b   1.000
_cell.length_c   1.000
_cell.angle_alpha   90.00
_cell.angle_beta   90.00
_cell.angle_gamma   90.00
#
_symmetry.space_group_name_H-M   'P 1'
#
loop_
_entity.id
_entity.type
_entity.pdbx_description
1 polymer ?
#
loop_
_entity_poly.entity_id
_entity_poly.type
_entity_poly.pdbx_seq_one_letter_code
_entity_poly.pdbx_strand_id
1 'polypeptide(L)'
;QRRGTWSGIDDTNLTPGHMTRSLLEGMAEQFKHMYDTMLSNGVQERTRFIGAGNGVRKNPLLCRILSQAFGLPIQIVRHTEEAALGAALCASVASGEFSDIEAAGRACNQYDQVT
;
A
#
# COMPACT_ATOMS: atom_id res chain seq x y z
N GLN A 1 -12.39 14.80 19.22
CA GLN A 1 -12.18 13.38 18.83
C GLN A 1 -12.49 13.24 17.35
N ARG A 2 -11.56 12.73 16.53
CA ARG A 2 -11.86 12.38 15.13
C ARG A 2 -12.64 11.06 15.10
N ARG A 3 -13.75 11.00 14.36
CA ARG A 3 -14.62 9.82 14.20
C ARG A 3 -14.86 9.56 12.71
N GLY A 4 -15.06 8.30 12.34
CA GLY A 4 -15.47 7.94 10.98
C GLY A 4 -16.87 8.46 10.68
N THR A 5 -17.11 8.86 9.42
CA THR A 5 -18.41 9.32 8.93
C THR A 5 -18.70 8.65 7.60
N TRP A 6 -19.94 8.17 7.44
CA TRP A 6 -20.49 7.78 6.14
C TRP A 6 -21.59 8.78 5.78
N SER A 7 -21.63 9.19 4.52
CA SER A 7 -22.64 10.12 3.97
C SER A 7 -23.21 9.56 2.67
N GLY A 8 -24.32 10.14 2.19
CA GLY A 8 -24.96 9.70 0.94
C GLY A 8 -25.68 8.35 1.04
N ILE A 9 -26.09 7.95 2.25
CA ILE A 9 -26.82 6.71 2.49
C ILE A 9 -28.32 6.91 2.19
N ASP A 10 -28.91 5.97 1.46
CA ASP A 10 -30.35 5.85 1.23
C ASP A 10 -30.80 4.38 1.29
N ASP A 11 -32.08 4.13 1.02
CA ASP A 11 -32.69 2.80 1.05
C ASP A 11 -32.18 1.85 -0.04
N THR A 12 -31.50 2.37 -1.07
CA THR A 12 -30.93 1.57 -2.17
C THR A 12 -29.52 1.07 -1.87
N ASN A 13 -28.77 1.76 -1.00
CA ASN A 13 -27.36 1.50 -0.77
C ASN A 13 -27.00 1.15 0.69
N LEU A 14 -27.96 1.18 1.63
CA LEU A 14 -27.74 0.78 3.02
C LEU A 14 -27.62 -0.76 3.17
N THR A 15 -26.47 -1.29 2.74
CA THR A 15 -26.14 -2.71 2.84
C THR A 15 -24.70 -2.88 3.32
N PRO A 16 -24.36 -4.02 3.98
CA PRO A 16 -22.98 -4.28 4.39
C PRO A 16 -21.98 -4.21 3.23
N GLY A 17 -22.38 -4.62 2.01
CA GLY A 17 -21.53 -4.59 0.83
C GLY A 17 -21.15 -3.17 0.41
N HIS A 18 -22.13 -2.27 0.27
CA HIS A 18 -21.90 -0.86 -0.06
C HIS A 18 -21.12 -0.13 1.04
N MET A 19 -21.47 -0.37 2.31
CA MET A 19 -20.75 0.18 3.47
C MET A 19 -19.28 -0.26 3.50
N THR A 20 -19.01 -1.54 3.20
CA THR A 20 -17.64 -2.08 3.16
C THR A 20 -16.87 -1.49 1.98
N ARG A 21 -17.50 -1.41 0.80
CA ARG A 21 -16.85 -0.85 -0.38
C ARG A 21 -16.53 0.64 -0.21
N SER A 22 -17.45 1.44 0.32
CA SER A 22 -17.21 2.86 0.58
C SER A 22 -16.11 3.10 1.62
N LEU A 23 -15.96 2.20 2.60
CA LEU A 23 -14.80 2.22 3.51
C LEU A 23 -13.48 1.98 2.76
N LEU A 24 -13.41 0.98 1.87
CA LEU A 24 -12.20 0.68 1.10
C LEU A 24 -11.84 1.81 0.12
N GLU A 25 -12.84 2.38 -0.55
CA GLU A 25 -12.67 3.55 -1.44
C GLU A 25 -12.21 4.78 -0.65
N GLY A 26 -12.82 5.05 0.50
CA GLY A 26 -12.39 6.13 1.39
C GLY A 26 -10.95 5.96 1.90
N MET A 27 -10.50 4.73 2.20
CA MET A 27 -9.10 4.45 2.53
C MET A 27 -8.16 4.80 1.37
N ALA A 28 -8.51 4.40 0.15
CA ALA A 28 -7.71 4.69 -1.04
C ALA A 28 -7.64 6.19 -1.35
N GLU A 29 -8.76 6.92 -1.22
CA GLU A 29 -8.81 8.37 -1.35
C GLU A 29 -7.89 9.08 -0.35
N GLN A 30 -7.89 8.65 0.92
CA GLN A 30 -7.01 9.23 1.93
C GLN A 30 -5.53 8.99 1.60
N PHE A 31 -5.17 7.78 1.16
CA PHE A 31 -3.79 7.52 0.71
C PHE A 31 -3.43 8.33 -0.52
N LYS A 32 -4.33 8.50 -1.48
CA LYS A 32 -4.10 9.31 -2.67
C LYS A 32 -3.89 10.78 -2.30
N HIS A 33 -4.68 11.31 -1.38
CA HIS A 33 -4.51 12.67 -0.86
C HIS A 33 -3.13 12.87 -0.20
N MET A 34 -2.68 11.91 0.61
CA MET A 34 -1.33 11.94 1.21
C MET A 34 -0.25 11.94 0.13
N TYR A 35 -0.39 11.11 -0.91
CA TYR A 35 0.55 11.04 -2.03
C TYR A 35 0.58 12.34 -2.85
N ASP A 36 -0.58 12.93 -3.15
CA ASP A 36 -0.67 14.21 -3.86
C ASP A 36 -0.05 15.35 -3.06
N THR A 37 -0.17 15.29 -1.73
CA THR A 37 0.54 16.21 -0.83
C THR A 37 2.06 15.99 -0.89
N MET A 38 2.53 14.74 -1.00
CA MET A 38 3.97 14.48 -1.18
C MET A 38 4.48 15.06 -2.51
N LEU A 39 3.73 14.91 -3.60
CA LEU A 39 4.07 15.46 -4.90
C LEU A 39 4.16 17.00 -4.87
N SER A 40 3.19 17.66 -4.22
CA SER A 40 3.20 19.13 -4.07
C SER A 40 4.36 19.63 -3.21
N ASN A 41 4.93 18.78 -2.37
CA ASN A 41 6.14 19.07 -1.58
C ASN A 41 7.45 18.62 -2.28
N GLY A 42 7.41 18.28 -3.57
CA GLY A 42 8.60 18.02 -4.38
C GLY A 42 9.07 16.56 -4.40
N VAL A 43 8.29 15.62 -3.87
CA VAL A 43 8.56 14.19 -4.09
C VAL A 43 8.30 13.86 -5.56
N GLN A 44 9.21 13.10 -6.17
CA GLN A 44 9.06 12.66 -7.56
C GLN A 44 7.92 11.64 -7.71
N GLU A 45 7.25 11.69 -8.85
CA GLU A 45 6.24 10.71 -9.22
C GLU A 45 6.79 9.28 -9.23
N ARG A 46 5.96 8.35 -8.76
CA ARG A 46 6.27 6.92 -8.70
C ARG A 46 5.61 6.21 -9.87
N THR A 47 6.27 5.17 -10.36
CA THR A 47 5.77 4.36 -11.48
C THR A 47 5.05 3.09 -11.02
N ARG A 48 5.07 2.79 -9.71
CA ARG A 48 4.51 1.57 -9.12
C ARG A 48 3.99 1.84 -7.72
N PHE A 49 2.93 1.13 -7.33
CA PHE A 49 2.44 1.10 -5.96
C PHE A 49 2.88 -0.21 -5.30
N ILE A 50 3.63 -0.13 -4.19
CA ILE A 50 4.04 -1.32 -3.43
C ILE A 50 3.14 -1.50 -2.21
N GLY A 51 2.42 -2.61 -2.17
CA GLY A 51 1.57 -3.00 -1.04
C GLY A 51 2.24 -4.03 -0.13
N ALA A 52 2.06 -3.87 1.17
CA ALA A 52 2.55 -4.78 2.20
C ALA A 52 1.46 -5.04 3.26
N GLY A 53 1.57 -6.18 3.94
CA GLY A 53 0.64 -6.58 5.00
C GLY A 53 -0.67 -7.21 4.53
N ASN A 54 -1.42 -7.72 5.51
CA ASN A 54 -2.61 -8.54 5.26
C ASN A 54 -3.77 -7.79 4.60
N GLY A 55 -3.87 -6.47 4.82
CA GLY A 55 -4.95 -5.66 4.28
C GLY A 55 -5.03 -5.74 2.76
N VAL A 56 -3.91 -5.51 2.07
CA VAL A 56 -3.83 -5.61 0.60
C VAL A 56 -3.61 -7.06 0.14
N ARG A 57 -2.80 -7.86 0.85
CA ARG A 57 -2.51 -9.25 0.46
C ARG A 57 -3.76 -10.14 0.42
N LYS A 58 -4.68 -9.97 1.37
CA LYS A 58 -5.89 -10.79 1.49
C LYS A 58 -7.13 -10.13 0.89
N ASN A 59 -6.99 -8.97 0.24
CA ASN A 59 -8.11 -8.22 -0.31
C ASN A 59 -7.85 -7.77 -1.76
N PRO A 60 -8.13 -8.63 -2.75
CA PRO A 60 -7.99 -8.29 -4.16
C PRO A 60 -8.84 -7.08 -4.60
N LEU A 61 -9.98 -6.84 -3.95
CA LEU A 61 -10.81 -5.66 -4.23
C LEU A 61 -10.09 -4.37 -3.82
N LEU A 62 -9.50 -4.32 -2.62
CA LEU A 62 -8.71 -3.17 -2.18
C LEU A 62 -7.52 -2.91 -3.11
N CYS A 63 -6.83 -3.95 -3.58
CA CYS A 63 -5.75 -3.79 -4.56
C CYS A 63 -6.22 -3.10 -5.84
N ARG A 64 -7.38 -3.51 -6.38
CA ARG A 64 -7.96 -2.88 -7.58
C ARG A 64 -8.35 -1.42 -7.33
N ILE A 65 -9.00 -1.15 -6.20
CA ILE A 65 -9.38 0.23 -5.80
C ILE A 65 -8.13 1.12 -5.69
N LEU A 66 -7.08 0.65 -5.01
CA LEU A 66 -5.83 1.40 -4.89
C LEU A 66 -5.15 1.62 -6.24
N SER A 67 -5.08 0.58 -7.10
CA SER A 67 -4.49 0.72 -8.43
C SER A 67 -5.25 1.75 -9.27
N GLN A 68 -6.58 1.75 -9.22
CA GLN A 68 -7.43 2.74 -9.91
C GLN A 68 -7.24 4.15 -9.34
N ALA A 69 -7.26 4.31 -8.01
CA ALA A 69 -7.12 5.61 -7.36
C ALA A 69 -5.76 6.28 -7.63
N PHE A 70 -4.70 5.47 -7.74
CA PHE A 70 -3.34 5.97 -8.00
C PHE A 70 -2.99 6.03 -9.49
N GLY A 71 -3.72 5.33 -10.36
CA GLY A 71 -3.36 5.17 -11.77
C GLY A 71 -2.05 4.38 -11.96
N LEU A 72 -1.67 3.56 -10.99
CA LEU A 72 -0.40 2.83 -10.95
C LEU A 72 -0.63 1.32 -10.83
N PRO A 73 0.23 0.48 -11.44
CA PRO A 73 0.21 -0.95 -11.19
C PRO A 73 0.61 -1.24 -9.74
N ILE A 74 -0.16 -2.10 -9.08
CA ILE A 74 0.11 -2.53 -7.71
C ILE A 74 0.91 -3.84 -7.69
N GLN A 75 1.96 -3.88 -6.88
CA GLN A 75 2.75 -5.06 -6.60
C GLN A 75 2.73 -5.36 -5.10
N ILE A 76 2.63 -6.63 -4.72
CA ILE A 76 2.60 -7.04 -3.32
C ILE A 76 3.92 -7.69 -2.96
N VAL A 77 4.47 -7.32 -1.79
CA VAL A 77 5.68 -7.96 -1.28
C VAL A 77 5.40 -9.43 -0.97
N ARG A 78 6.24 -10.33 -1.51
CA ARG A 78 6.09 -11.78 -1.36
C ARG A 78 6.33 -12.24 0.08
N HIS A 79 7.25 -11.57 0.78
CA HIS A 79 7.54 -11.81 2.19
C HIS A 79 6.36 -11.38 3.06
N THR A 80 6.00 -12.20 4.04
CA THR A 80 4.86 -11.93 4.93
C THR A 80 5.21 -11.15 6.19
N GLU A 81 6.51 -11.02 6.50
CA GLU A 81 7.06 -10.34 7.67
C GLU A 81 8.02 -9.23 7.22
N GLU A 82 7.48 -8.18 6.60
CA GLU A 82 8.26 -7.15 5.90
C GLU A 82 9.14 -6.32 6.86
N ALA A 83 8.68 -6.11 8.10
CA ALA A 83 9.46 -5.41 9.12
C ALA A 83 10.67 -6.24 9.58
N ALA A 84 10.49 -7.57 9.76
CA ALA A 84 11.58 -8.47 10.13
C ALA A 84 12.61 -8.57 9.00
N LEU A 85 12.16 -8.63 7.75
CA LEU A 85 13.04 -8.53 6.58
C LEU A 85 13.85 -7.22 6.63
N GLY A 86 13.19 -6.08 6.83
CA GLY A 86 13.90 -4.79 6.94
C GLY A 86 14.98 -4.78 8.01
N ALA A 87 14.71 -5.37 9.19
CA ALA A 87 15.71 -5.51 10.25
C ALA A 87 16.89 -6.40 9.84
N ALA A 88 16.62 -7.51 9.14
CA ALA A 88 17.67 -8.39 8.62
C ALA A 88 18.53 -7.70 7.55
N LEU A 89 17.94 -6.89 6.67
CA LEU A 89 18.70 -6.10 5.69
C LEU A 89 19.63 -5.10 6.39
N CYS A 90 19.14 -4.38 7.39
CA CYS A 90 19.99 -3.48 8.19
C CYS A 90 21.14 -4.22 8.88
N ALA A 91 20.86 -5.39 9.48
CA ALA A 91 21.88 -6.20 10.13
C ALA A 91 22.95 -6.70 9.14
N SER A 92 22.54 -7.11 7.93
CA SER A 92 23.45 -7.59 6.89
C SER A 92 24.40 -6.50 6.37
N VAL A 93 23.95 -5.24 6.32
CA VAL A 93 24.81 -4.11 5.99
C VAL A 93 25.77 -3.81 7.14
N ALA A 94 25.27 -3.81 8.39
CA ALA A 94 26.09 -3.56 9.57
C ALA A 94 27.17 -4.62 9.80
N SER A 95 26.91 -5.88 9.41
CA SER A 95 27.88 -6.98 9.47
C SER A 95 28.84 -7.02 8.28
N GLY A 96 28.67 -6.16 7.28
CA GLY A 96 29.51 -6.10 6.08
C GLY A 96 29.20 -7.15 5.02
N GLU A 97 28.08 -7.88 5.14
CA GLU A 97 27.64 -8.86 4.13
C GLU A 97 27.16 -8.16 2.85
N PHE A 98 26.55 -6.97 2.98
CA PHE A 98 26.21 -6.10 1.86
C PHE A 98 26.85 -4.71 2.03
N SER A 99 27.19 -4.07 0.90
CA SER A 99 27.82 -2.74 0.89
C SER A 99 26.91 -1.63 1.42
N ASP A 100 25.61 -1.74 1.15
CA ASP A 100 24.60 -0.73 1.48
C ASP A 100 23.19 -1.34 1.45
N ILE A 101 22.22 -0.57 1.93
CA ILE A 101 20.83 -1.01 2.06
C ILE A 101 20.17 -1.26 0.70
N GLU A 102 20.61 -0.56 -0.36
CA GLU A 102 20.03 -0.77 -1.69
C GLU A 102 20.52 -2.08 -2.30
N ALA A 103 21.79 -2.44 -2.10
CA ALA A 103 22.36 -3.71 -2.51
C ALA A 103 21.66 -4.88 -1.83
N ALA A 104 21.47 -4.79 -0.50
CA ALA A 104 20.70 -5.78 0.27
C ALA A 104 19.25 -5.84 -0.23
N GLY A 105 18.60 -4.69 -0.42
CA GLY A 105 17.23 -4.62 -0.93
C GLY A 105 17.05 -5.24 -2.32
N ARG A 106 17.96 -4.97 -3.27
CA ARG A 106 17.94 -5.57 -4.61
C ARG A 106 18.09 -7.08 -4.58
N ALA A 107 18.90 -7.61 -3.66
CA ALA A 107 19.14 -9.04 -3.53
C ALA A 107 17.96 -9.79 -2.88
N CYS A 108 17.28 -9.15 -1.92
CA CYS A 108 16.36 -9.85 -1.03
C CYS A 108 14.87 -9.52 -1.25
N ASN A 109 14.53 -8.33 -1.80
CA ASN A 109 13.12 -7.97 -2.00
C ASN A 109 12.52 -8.69 -3.21
N GLN A 110 11.37 -9.33 -2.99
CA GLN A 110 10.61 -10.02 -4.04
C GLN A 110 9.17 -9.50 -4.04
N TYR A 111 8.63 -9.29 -5.24
CA TYR A 111 7.30 -8.72 -5.46
C TYR A 111 6.49 -9.58 -6.42
N ASP A 112 5.24 -9.83 -6.06
CA ASP A 112 4.27 -10.48 -6.94
C ASP A 112 3.42 -9.39 -7.63
N GLN A 113 3.17 -9.58 -8.93
CA GLN A 113 2.22 -8.75 -9.66
C GLN A 113 0.80 -9.12 -9.23
N VAL A 114 -0.04 -8.13 -8.99
CA VAL A 114 -1.47 -8.36 -8.81
C VAL A 114 -2.12 -8.28 -10.19
N THR A 115 -2.50 -9.43 -10.75
CA THR A 115 -3.41 -9.52 -11.91
C THR A 115 -4.83 -9.15 -11.52
#